data_AF-Q8UUQ2-F1
#
_entry.id   AF-Q8UUQ2-F1
#
_cell.length_a   1.000
_cell.length_b   1.000
_cell.length_c   1.000
_cell.angle_alpha   90.00
_cell.angle_beta   90.00
_cell.angle_gamma   90.00
#
_symmetry.space_group_name_H-M   'P 1'
#
loop_
_entity.id
_entity.type
_entity.pdbx_description
1 polymer ?
#
loop_
_entity_poly.entity_id
_entity_poly.type
_entity_poly.pdbx_seq_one_letter_code
_entity_poly.pdbx_strand_id
1 'polypeptide(L)' 'MTNSMTSTVLISFLACLLLANVEGQVGHSKARCQCLNGLVNRVKPLHIEKLEVYTSSNSCRNMEIIVTLKNG' A
#
# COMPACT_ATOMS: atom_id res chain seq x y z
N MET A 1 16.63 -34.79 -28.17
CA MET A 1 15.19 -34.63 -28.47
C MET A 1 14.47 -34.65 -27.13
N THR A 2 13.81 -33.55 -26.76
CA THR A 2 13.13 -33.39 -25.47
C THR A 2 12.11 -34.51 -25.27
N ASN A 3 12.26 -35.27 -24.18
CA ASN A 3 11.39 -36.41 -23.89
C ASN A 3 9.95 -35.91 -23.74
N SER A 4 9.02 -36.47 -24.52
CA SER A 4 7.62 -36.05 -24.61
C SER A 4 6.94 -35.87 -23.24
N MET A 5 7.28 -36.72 -22.25
CA MET A 5 6.75 -36.65 -20.88
C MET A 5 7.14 -35.39 -20.11
N THR A 6 8.39 -34.91 -20.25
CA THR A 6 8.80 -33.67 -19.57
C THR A 6 8.13 -32.46 -20.21
N SER A 7 7.86 -32.54 -21.52
CA SER A 7 7.17 -31.49 -22.27
C SER A 7 5.70 -31.36 -21.84
N THR A 8 4.98 -32.46 -21.63
CA THR A 8 3.57 -32.41 -21.20
C THR A 8 3.41 -31.82 -19.80
N VAL A 9 4.30 -32.19 -18.87
CA VAL A 9 4.30 -31.66 -17.49
C VAL A 9 4.61 -30.16 -17.50
N LEU A 10 5.58 -29.72 -18.29
CA LEU A 10 5.93 -28.29 -18.42
C LEU A 10 4.78 -27.48 -19.02
N ILE A 11 4.12 -27.99 -20.06
CA ILE A 11 2.98 -27.33 -20.69
C ILE A 11 1.80 -27.23 -19.71
N SER A 12 1.51 -28.30 -18.97
CA SER A 12 0.47 -28.29 -17.94
C SER A 12 0.77 -27.27 -16.84
N PHE A 13 2.03 -27.19 -16.39
CA PHE A 13 2.44 -26.25 -15.35
C PHE A 13 2.34 -24.79 -15.83
N LEU A 14 2.78 -24.52 -17.06
CA LEU A 14 2.65 -23.20 -17.68
C LEU A 14 1.19 -22.78 -17.85
N ALA A 15 0.32 -23.69 -18.30
CA ALA A 15 -1.10 -23.43 -18.43
C ALA A 15 -1.75 -23.08 -17.08
N CYS A 16 -1.38 -23.79 -15.99
CA CYS A 16 -1.84 -23.47 -14.65
C CYS A 16 -1.40 -22.08 -14.17
N LEU A 17 -0.18 -21.65 -14.49
CA LEU A 17 0.32 -20.32 -14.14
C LEU A 17 -0.36 -19.20 -14.94
N LEU A 18 -0.70 -19.45 -16.21
CA LEU A 18 -1.40 -18.49 -17.06
C LEU A 18 -2.89 -18.36 -16.73
N LEU A 19 -3.51 -19.46 -16.25
CA LEU A 19 -4.87 -19.44 -15.71
C LEU A 19 -4.94 -18.86 -14.29
N ALA A 20 -3.83 -18.91 -13.55
CA ALA A 20 -3.68 -18.21 -12.29
C ALA A 20 -3.48 -16.71 -12.54
N ASN A 21 -4.55 -16.02 -12.94
CA ASN A 21 -4.62 -14.57 -12.84
C ASN A 21 -4.52 -14.19 -11.35
N VAL A 22 -3.30 -13.97 -10.88
CA VAL A 22 -3.04 -13.25 -9.64
C VAL A 22 -3.14 -11.76 -9.92
N GLU A 23 -4.34 -11.30 -10.28
CA GLU A 23 -4.67 -9.91 -10.03
C GLU A 23 -4.64 -9.74 -8.52
N GLY A 24 -3.59 -9.10 -8.02
CA GLY A 24 -3.57 -8.66 -6.63
C GLY A 24 -4.85 -7.88 -6.44
N GLN A 25 -5.77 -8.42 -5.62
CA GLN A 25 -7.01 -7.71 -5.32
C GLN A 25 -6.58 -6.32 -4.90
N VAL A 26 -6.96 -5.30 -5.67
CA VAL A 26 -7.02 -3.93 -5.18
C VAL A 26 -8.11 -4.00 -4.13
N GLY A 27 -7.73 -4.51 -2.95
CA GLY A 27 -8.64 -4.73 -1.88
C GLY A 27 -9.31 -3.39 -1.69
N HIS A 28 -10.63 -3.42 -1.55
CA HIS A 28 -11.31 -2.46 -0.71
C HIS A 28 -10.77 -2.61 0.74
N SER A 29 -9.45 -2.62 0.93
CA SER A 29 -8.82 -2.34 2.20
C SER A 29 -9.35 -0.98 2.55
N LYS A 30 -10.09 -0.89 3.66
CA LYS A 30 -10.33 0.39 4.32
C LYS A 30 -9.01 1.17 4.27
N ALA A 31 -9.09 2.43 3.84
CA ALA A 31 -7.92 3.27 3.77
C ALA A 31 -7.20 3.21 5.13
N ARG A 32 -5.92 2.83 5.12
CA ARG A 32 -5.07 2.74 6.30
C ARG A 32 -4.35 4.07 6.47
N CYS A 33 -5.15 5.14 6.56
CA CYS A 33 -4.68 6.47 6.90
C CYS A 33 -4.18 6.49 8.35
N GLN A 34 -3.15 7.29 8.63
CA GLN A 34 -2.57 7.40 9.97
C GLN A 34 -3.41 8.32 10.87
N CYS A 35 -4.02 9.35 10.31
CA CYS A 35 -4.86 10.30 11.01
C CYS A 35 -6.28 9.74 11.18
N LEU A 36 -6.75 9.66 12.43
CA LEU A 36 -8.13 9.24 12.74
C LEU A 36 -9.14 10.35 12.43
N ASN A 37 -8.83 11.60 12.80
CA ASN A 37 -9.64 12.79 12.56
C ASN A 37 -8.73 13.98 12.22
N GLY A 38 -8.84 14.52 11.00
CA GLY A 38 -7.93 15.54 10.45
C GLY A 38 -8.09 16.97 11.00
N LEU A 39 -8.54 17.15 12.25
CA LEU A 39 -8.85 18.49 12.77
C LEU A 39 -7.93 18.91 13.91
N VAL A 40 -6.81 19.54 13.56
CA VAL A 40 -6.03 20.35 14.50
C VAL A 40 -6.29 21.82 14.14
N ASN A 41 -6.96 22.56 15.03
CA ASN A 41 -7.46 23.90 14.69
C ASN A 41 -6.35 24.86 14.26
N ARG A 42 -5.28 24.98 15.06
CA ARG A 42 -4.04 25.74 14.77
C ARG A 42 -2.92 25.29 15.69
N VAL A 43 -1.72 25.06 15.14
CA VAL A 43 -0.49 24.81 15.92
C VAL A 43 0.46 26.00 15.71
N LYS A 44 0.99 26.57 16.80
CA LYS A 44 2.03 27.60 16.70
C LYS A 44 3.35 26.95 16.23
N PRO A 45 4.00 27.43 15.15
CA PRO A 45 5.23 26.83 14.63
C PRO A 45 6.34 26.65 15.67
N LEU A 46 6.42 27.57 16.65
CA LEU A 46 7.41 27.52 17.73
C LEU A 46 7.39 26.22 18.55
N HIS A 47 6.21 25.58 18.65
CA HIS A 47 6.01 24.35 19.41
C HIS A 47 6.17 23.07 18.57
N ILE A 48 6.37 23.20 17.25
CA ILE A 48 6.58 22.06 16.36
C ILE A 48 8.02 21.57 16.54
N GLU A 49 8.15 20.27 16.74
CA GLU A 49 9.43 19.56 16.73
C GLU A 49 9.68 18.91 15.37
N LYS A 50 8.66 18.26 14.82
CA LYS A 50 8.76 17.52 13.55
C LYS A 50 7.48 17.69 12.74
N LEU A 51 7.64 17.78 11.42
CA LEU A 51 6.56 17.82 10.45
C LEU A 51 6.77 16.72 9.43
N GLU A 52 5.80 15.81 9.31
CA GLU A 52 5.81 14.73 8.33
C GLU A 52 4.61 14.88 7.38
N VAL A 53 4.90 14.89 6.09
CA VAL A 53 3.89 15.02 5.04
C VAL A 53 3.83 13.70 4.29
N TYR A 54 2.67 13.06 4.33
CA TYR A 54 2.37 11.84 3.59
C TYR A 54 1.46 12.19 2.43
N THR A 55 1.91 11.93 1.22
CA THR A 55 1.10 12.10 0.01
C THR A 55 0.08 10.97 -0.13
N SER A 56 -0.96 11.23 -0.91
CA SER A 56 -1.96 10.20 -1.25
C SER A 56 -1.30 8.98 -1.87
N SER A 57 -1.68 7.80 -1.41
CA SER A 57 -1.16 6.51 -1.84
C SER A 57 -2.28 5.49 -2.04
N ASN A 58 -1.92 4.29 -2.51
CA ASN A 58 -2.89 3.20 -2.68
C ASN A 58 -3.49 2.73 -1.35
N SER A 59 -2.81 2.97 -0.21
CA SER A 59 -3.30 2.63 1.13
C SER A 59 -4.11 3.75 1.79
N CYS A 60 -3.87 5.02 1.45
CA CYS A 60 -4.64 6.16 1.94
C CYS A 60 -4.81 7.21 0.84
N ARG A 61 -6.06 7.51 0.44
CA ARG A 61 -6.35 8.47 -0.64
C ARG A 61 -6.16 9.93 -0.22
N ASN A 62 -6.05 10.20 1.07
CA ASN A 62 -5.89 11.55 1.60
C ASN A 62 -4.40 11.91 1.70
N MET A 63 -4.08 13.18 1.51
CA MET A 63 -2.82 13.73 1.99
C MET A 63 -2.92 13.88 3.51
N GLU A 64 -1.92 13.42 4.24
CA GLU A 64 -1.86 13.52 5.69
C GLU A 64 -0.67 14.36 6.12
N ILE A 65 -0.88 15.20 7.13
CA ILE A 65 0.17 16.00 7.75
C ILE A 65 0.18 15.64 9.23
N ILE A 66 1.29 15.06 9.68
CA ILE A 66 1.51 14.70 11.08
C ILE A 66 2.48 15.70 11.68
N VAL A 67 2.05 16.36 12.75
CA VAL A 67 2.83 17.35 13.48
C VAL A 67 3.19 16.78 14.84
N THR A 68 4.48 16.61 15.12
CA THR A 68 4.97 16.27 16.46
C THR A 68 5.28 17.56 17.20
N LEU A 69 4.69 17.74 18.38
CA LEU A 69 4.98 18.87 19.25
C LEU A 69 6.15 18.52 20.18
N LYS A 70 6.95 19.52 20.55
CA LYS A 70 8.08 19.35 21.49
C LYS A 70 7.69 18.73 22.84
N ASN A 71 6.42 18.84 23.22
CA ASN A 71 5.92 18.41 24.53
C ASN A 71 5.04 17.14 24.46
N GLY A 72 5.01 16.44 23.30
CA GLY A 72 4.13 15.29 23.06
C GLY A 72 2.65 15.66 23.06
#